data_AF-A0A073JS51-F1
#
_entry.id   AF-A0A073JS51-F1
#
_cell.length_a   1.000
_cell.length_b   1.000
_cell.length_c   1.000
_cell.angle_alpha   90.00
_cell.angle_beta   90.00
_cell.angle_gamma   90.00
#
_symmetry.space_group_name_H-M   'P 1'
#
loop_
_entity.id
_entity.type
_entity.pdbx_description
1 polymer ?
#
loop_
_entity_poly.entity_id
_entity_poly.type
_entity_poly.pdbx_seq_one_letter_code
_entity_poly.pdbx_strand_id
1 'polypeptide(L)'
;TEFVGIPHFKPVRKGVKWWVVQGLMHMLAKEKMNVRAGFVHIPFLLEQASFHQGQPSMSLTTITEGMELLIETALEVKEDIIEIGGATH
;
A
#
# COMPACT_ATOMS: atom_id res chain seq x y z
N THR A 1 -8.63 12.42 -10.27
CA THR A 1 -8.12 11.23 -9.55
C THR A 1 -6.64 11.46 -9.34
N GLU A 2 -6.27 11.99 -8.18
CA GLU A 2 -4.88 12.27 -7.87
C GLU A 2 -4.14 10.96 -7.64
N PHE A 3 -3.01 10.82 -8.35
CA PHE A 3 -2.09 9.71 -8.21
C PHE A 3 -1.23 9.97 -6.98
N VAL A 4 -1.49 9.24 -5.89
CA VAL A 4 -0.54 9.08 -4.78
C VAL A 4 0.60 8.19 -5.31
N GLY A 5 1.76 8.80 -5.50
CA GLY A 5 2.90 8.23 -6.20
C GLY A 5 3.65 7.23 -5.31
N ILE A 6 3.29 5.96 -5.40
CA ILE A 6 4.17 4.88 -4.91
C ILE A 6 5.40 4.83 -5.84
N PRO A 7 6.64 4.88 -5.32
CA PRO A 7 7.83 4.84 -6.15
C PRO A 7 7.81 3.62 -7.07
N HIS A 8 8.14 3.88 -8.35
CA HIS A 8 8.02 2.94 -9.47
C HIS A 8 9.00 1.76 -9.34
N PHE A 9 8.69 0.80 -8.47
CA PHE A 9 9.32 -0.52 -8.47
C PHE A 9 8.58 -1.41 -9.48
N LYS A 10 9.17 -1.66 -10.66
CA LYS A 10 8.58 -2.59 -11.65
C LYS A 10 8.66 -4.02 -11.09
N PRO A 11 7.52 -4.68 -10.76
CA PRO A 11 7.58 -6.07 -10.37
C PRO A 11 7.79 -6.93 -11.62
N VAL A 12 8.82 -7.78 -11.60
CA VAL A 12 9.21 -8.70 -12.69
C VAL A 12 8.14 -9.79 -12.95
N ARG A 13 7.14 -9.94 -12.07
CA ARG A 13 5.94 -10.76 -12.29
C ARG A 13 4.68 -10.10 -11.70
N LYS A 14 3.65 -9.95 -12.53
CA LYS A 14 2.32 -9.48 -12.09
C LYS A 14 1.55 -10.62 -11.40
N GLY A 15 1.53 -10.63 -10.06
CA GLY A 15 0.78 -11.60 -9.26
C GLY A 15 -0.70 -11.22 -9.04
N VAL A 16 -1.48 -12.08 -8.38
CA VAL A 16 -2.92 -11.87 -8.10
C VAL A 16 -3.20 -10.51 -7.45
N LYS A 17 -2.34 -10.07 -6.51
CA LYS A 17 -2.44 -8.77 -5.84
C LYS A 17 -2.47 -7.60 -6.83
N TRP A 18 -1.68 -7.70 -7.91
CA TRP A 18 -1.64 -6.67 -8.95
C TRP A 18 -2.95 -6.59 -9.74
N TRP A 19 -3.57 -7.73 -10.04
CA TRP A 19 -4.85 -7.77 -10.75
C TRP A 19 -6.00 -7.15 -9.97
N VAL A 20 -5.98 -7.29 -8.64
CA VAL A 20 -6.97 -6.65 -7.75
C VAL A 20 -6.90 -5.13 -7.89
N VAL A 21 -5.71 -4.55 -7.77
CA VAL A 21 -5.52 -3.10 -7.89
C VAL A 21 -5.90 -2.60 -9.28
N GLN A 22 -5.45 -3.30 -10.33
CA GLN A 22 -5.77 -2.94 -11.70
C GLN A 22 -7.28 -3.00 -11.99
N GLY A 23 -7.98 -4.02 -11.48
CA GLY A 23 -9.42 -4.16 -11.62
C GLY A 23 -10.20 -3.04 -10.93
N LEU A 24 -9.84 -2.73 -9.68
CA LEU A 24 -10.43 -1.63 -8.91
C LEU A 24 -10.25 -0.30 -9.64
N MET A 25 -9.02 0.04 -10.02
CA MET A 25 -8.72 1.31 -10.70
C MET A 25 -9.43 1.40 -12.06
N HIS A 26 -9.49 0.28 -12.80
CA HIS A 26 -10.20 0.22 -14.07
C HIS A 26 -11.70 0.49 -13.91
N MET A 27 -12.33 -0.11 -12.91
CA MET A 27 -13.75 0.09 -12.62
C MET A 27 -14.05 1.55 -12.24
N LEU A 28 -13.27 2.13 -11.32
CA LEU A 28 -13.44 3.52 -10.90
C LEU A 28 -13.31 4.49 -12.07
N ALA A 29 -12.35 4.24 -12.98
CA ALA A 29 -12.17 5.04 -14.19
C ALA A 29 -13.35 4.88 -15.17
N LYS A 30 -13.83 3.65 -15.37
CA LYS A 30 -14.96 3.35 -16.26
C LYS A 30 -16.26 4.00 -15.80
N GLU A 31 -16.51 3.97 -14.50
CA GLU A 31 -17.71 4.54 -13.86
C GLU A 31 -17.59 6.05 -13.61
N LYS A 32 -16.43 6.67 -13.93
CA LYS A 32 -16.14 8.09 -13.70
C LYS A 32 -16.37 8.51 -12.24
N MET A 33 -16.08 7.61 -11.31
CA MET A 33 -16.25 7.86 -9.89
C MET A 33 -15.18 8.83 -9.40
N ASN A 34 -15.61 9.88 -8.71
CA ASN A 34 -14.69 10.80 -8.03
C ASN A 34 -14.33 10.27 -6.63
N VAL A 35 -13.66 9.12 -6.60
CA VAL A 35 -13.26 8.42 -5.36
C VAL A 35 -11.73 8.22 -5.37
N ARG A 36 -11.11 8.38 -4.19
CA ARG A 36 -9.70 8.05 -3.98
C ARG A 36 -9.58 6.59 -3.58
N ALA A 37 -8.62 5.88 -4.18
CA ALA A 37 -8.37 4.47 -3.91
C ALA A 37 -6.87 4.22 -3.81
N GLY A 38 -6.47 3.21 -3.03
CA GLY A 38 -5.09 2.84 -2.82
C GLY A 38 -4.97 1.37 -2.43
N PHE A 39 -3.74 0.89 -2.33
CA PHE A 39 -3.42 -0.47 -1.90
C PHE A 39 -2.16 -0.44 -1.05
N VAL A 40 -2.19 -1.13 0.09
CA VAL A 40 -1.09 -1.16 1.07
C VAL A 40 -0.64 -2.60 1.25
N HIS A 41 0.67 -2.82 1.18
CA HIS A 41 1.26 -4.11 1.53
C HIS A 41 1.66 -4.10 3.00
N ILE A 42 1.27 -5.13 3.74
CA ILE A 42 1.76 -5.39 5.10
C ILE A 42 2.82 -6.51 5.07
N PRO A 43 3.88 -6.41 5.89
CA PRO A 43 4.86 -7.49 6.06
C PRO A 43 4.22 -8.70 6.78
N PHE A 44 4.99 -9.79 6.92
CA PHE A 44 4.52 -10.96 7.66
C PHE A 44 4.33 -10.65 9.15
N LEU A 45 3.40 -11.36 9.80
CA LEU A 45 3.39 -11.42 11.26
C LEU A 45 4.61 -12.18 11.77
N LEU A 46 5.06 -11.85 12.98
CA LEU A 46 6.17 -12.55 13.64
C LEU A 46 5.94 -14.08 13.67
N GLU A 47 4.71 -14.51 13.95
CA GLU A 47 4.31 -15.92 13.97
C GLU A 47 4.43 -16.58 12.59
N GLN A 48 4.11 -15.86 11.51
CA GLN A 48 4.22 -16.36 10.14
C GLN A 48 5.67 -16.37 9.66
N ALA A 49 6.47 -15.39 10.08
CA ALA A 49 7.88 -15.27 9.73
C ALA A 49 8.71 -16.43 10.29
N SER A 50 8.27 -17.05 11.39
CA SER A 50 8.90 -18.28 11.90
C SER A 50 8.92 -19.42 10.88
N PHE A 51 7.93 -19.47 9.98
CA PHE A 51 7.83 -20.42 8.88
C PHE A 51 8.45 -19.92 7.56
N HIS A 52 8.86 -18.64 7.50
CA HIS A 52 9.40 -17.97 6.32
C HIS A 52 10.70 -17.24 6.65
N GLN A 53 11.77 -18.01 6.87
CA GLN A 53 13.08 -17.50 7.25
C GLN A 53 13.60 -16.40 6.30
N GLY A 54 14.11 -15.32 6.88
CA GLY A 54 14.69 -14.19 6.15
C GLY A 54 13.68 -13.17 5.61
N GLN A 55 12.37 -13.35 5.84
CA GLN A 55 11.37 -12.36 5.46
C GLN A 55 11.19 -11.26 6.53
N PRO A 56 10.97 -10.00 6.13
CA PRO A 56 10.65 -8.94 7.07
C PRO A 56 9.31 -9.22 7.76
N SER A 57 9.25 -8.89 9.05
CA SER A 57 8.06 -9.12 9.87
C SER A 57 7.84 -8.02 10.88
N MET A 58 6.59 -7.90 11.34
CA MET A 58 6.15 -6.88 12.27
C MET A 58 5.07 -7.48 13.19
N SER A 59 4.92 -6.94 14.41
CA SER A 59 3.85 -7.37 15.31
C SER A 59 2.49 -6.94 14.78
N LEU A 60 1.45 -7.72 15.14
CA LEU A 60 0.08 -7.37 14.78
C LEU A 60 -0.34 -6.01 15.35
N THR A 61 0.09 -5.70 16.58
CA THR A 61 -0.24 -4.43 17.25
C THR A 61 0.26 -3.23 16.43
N THR A 62 1.52 -3.26 16.00
CA THR A 62 2.11 -2.16 15.21
C THR A 62 1.48 -2.05 13.82
N ILE A 63 1.12 -3.19 13.20
CA ILE A 63 0.38 -3.16 11.93
C ILE A 63 -1.00 -2.51 12.12
N THR A 64 -1.72 -2.84 13.19
CA THR A 64 -3.04 -2.26 13.48
C THR A 64 -2.93 -0.75 13.75
N GLU A 65 -2.02 -0.32 14.63
CA GLU A 65 -1.78 1.10 14.93
C GLU A 65 -1.41 1.88 13.67
N GLY A 66 -0.52 1.33 12.83
CA GLY A 66 -0.14 1.94 11.56
C GLY A 66 -1.30 2.03 10.57
N MET A 67 -2.21 1.04 10.55
CA MET A 67 -3.37 1.05 9.68
C MET A 67 -4.43 2.07 10.13
N GLU A 68 -4.64 2.22 11.44
CA GLU A 68 -5.50 3.26 12.00
C GLU A 68 -5.01 4.65 11.56
N LEU A 69 -3.72 4.93 11.79
CA LEU A 69 -3.10 6.19 11.38
C LEU A 69 -3.17 6.41 9.86
N LEU A 70 -2.98 5.35 9.06
CA LEU A 70 -3.08 5.42 7.61
C LEU A 70 -4.49 5.81 7.15
N ILE A 71 -5.53 5.25 7.78
CA ILE A 71 -6.92 5.57 7.45
C ILE A 71 -7.25 7.00 7.85
N GLU A 72 -6.87 7.42 9.06
CA GLU A 72 -7.04 8.81 9.52
C GLU A 72 -6.38 9.80 8.55
N THR A 73 -5.11 9.54 8.20
CA THR A 73 -4.36 10.36 7.25
C THR A 73 -5.03 10.39 5.88
N ALA A 74 -5.52 9.24 5.38
CA ALA A 74 -6.21 9.18 4.10
C ALA A 74 -7.50 10.00 4.08
N LEU A 75 -8.18 10.16 5.21
CA LEU A 75 -9.39 10.98 5.32
C LEU A 75 -9.07 12.48 5.42
N GLU A 76 -8.06 12.84 6.21
CA GLU A 76 -7.73 14.23 6.52
C GLU A 76 -6.84 14.89 5.46
N VAL A 77 -5.88 14.15 4.91
CA VAL A 77 -4.90 14.65 3.96
C VAL A 77 -5.39 14.38 2.53
N LYS A 78 -5.54 15.45 1.75
CA LYS A 78 -6.01 15.37 0.36
C LYS A 78 -4.88 15.32 -0.65
N GLU A 79 -3.86 16.13 -0.42
CA GLU A 79 -2.68 16.25 -1.28
C GLU A 79 -1.52 15.48 -0.65
N ASP A 80 -0.90 14.62 -1.44
CA ASP A 80 0.26 13.84 -1.00
C ASP A 80 1.51 14.73 -0.88
N ILE A 81 2.43 14.34 0.00
CA ILE A 81 3.70 15.05 0.13
C ILE A 81 4.65 14.63 -0.98
N ILE A 82 5.42 15.59 -1.51
CA ILE A 82 6.46 15.32 -2.49
C ILE A 82 7.75 15.00 -1.74
N GLU A 83 7.93 13.74 -1.39
CA GLU A 83 9.14 13.24 -0.72
C GLU A 83 9.85 12.18 -1.57
N ILE A 84 11.18 12.26 -1.64
CA ILE A 84 12.04 11.22 -2.24
C ILE A 84 12.43 10.23 -1.15
N GLY A 85 11.63 9.18 -0.96
CA GLY A 85 11.96 8.09 -0.05
C GLY A 85 13.06 7.18 -0.63
N GLY A 86 14.21 7.07 0.06
CA GLY A 86 15.26 6.09 -0.33
C GLY A 86 16.72 6.44 -0.01
N ALA A 87 17.02 7.40 0.86
CA ALA A 87 18.39 7.72 1.23
C ALA A 87 18.61 7.72 2.76
N THR A 88 18.56 6.52 3.36
CA THR A 88 19.21 6.27 4.65
C THR A 88 19.86 4.90 4.59
N HIS A 89 21.15 4.88 4.89
CA HIS A 89 22.09 3.76 4.85
C HIS A 89 21.65 2.50 5.59
#